data_AF-A0A679GCQ7-F1
#
_entry.id   AF-A0A679GCQ7-F1
#
_cell.length_a   1.000
_cell.length_b   1.000
_cell.length_c   1.000
_cell.angle_alpha   90.00
_cell.angle_beta   90.00
_cell.angle_gamma   90.00
#
_symmetry.space_group_name_H-M   'P 1'
#
loop_
_entity.id
_entity.type
_entity.pdbx_description
1 polymer ?
#
loop_
_entity_poly.entity_id
_entity_poly.type
_entity_poly.pdbx_seq_one_letter_code
_entity_poly.pdbx_strand_id
1 'polypeptide(L)'
;MRTRHLALGALLGLAAGPLLAAPYEGYDEFYAGLGRNLFPGEGLELQQACTDEPRHCLWTNALGVAAERYPDALWSAPGALGSEAPAGWPALVFDGSTLAVAGRTLSLADAVNLAPADWGGTSPQDPESLASVTAWQQGTDLCLELHYNGSGRMTRYSGVLVVRDGNLHVLPPLFAACGAVREGGNGVFFYPDTRYLEGPGDLPPGVQMDYRRSDGAASAETYRLRFSEPDNPYRFVIEPAPR
;
A
#
# COMPACT_ATOMS: atom_id res chain seq x y z
N MET A 1 65.19 -47.11 6.48
CA MET A 1 65.36 -45.65 6.30
C MET A 1 63.99 -45.00 6.38
N ARG A 2 63.82 -44.05 7.31
CA ARG A 2 62.61 -43.25 7.52
C ARG A 2 62.58 -42.12 6.49
N THR A 3 61.47 -41.94 5.79
CA THR A 3 61.19 -40.71 5.04
C THR A 3 59.82 -40.21 5.44
N ARG A 4 59.80 -39.02 6.04
CA ARG A 4 58.62 -38.23 6.43
C ARG A 4 58.22 -37.30 5.28
N HIS A 5 57.01 -36.74 5.42
CA HIS A 5 56.51 -35.49 4.81
C HIS A 5 55.90 -35.65 3.40
N LEU A 6 54.81 -34.99 3.01
CA LEU A 6 54.06 -33.86 3.55
C LEU A 6 52.66 -33.87 2.87
N ALA A 7 51.59 -33.75 3.65
CA ALA A 7 50.26 -33.44 3.13
C ALA A 7 50.24 -31.94 2.79
N LEU A 8 49.94 -31.58 1.54
CA LEU A 8 49.67 -30.20 1.14
C LEU A 8 48.18 -30.08 0.81
N GLY A 9 47.43 -29.52 1.75
CA GLY A 9 46.06 -29.06 1.51
C GLY A 9 46.11 -27.81 0.64
N ALA A 10 45.41 -27.85 -0.50
CA ALA A 10 45.12 -26.67 -1.30
C ALA A 10 43.79 -26.07 -0.82
N LEU A 11 43.89 -25.10 0.09
CA LEU A 11 42.83 -24.11 0.33
C LEU A 11 43.02 -22.99 -0.71
N LEU A 12 42.21 -22.98 -1.75
CA LEU A 12 42.01 -21.78 -2.58
C LEU A 12 40.67 -21.16 -2.21
N GLY A 13 40.77 -20.02 -1.53
CA GLY A 13 39.65 -19.20 -1.11
C GLY A 13 38.92 -18.57 -2.29
N LEU A 14 37.60 -18.71 -2.28
CA LEU A 14 36.70 -17.86 -3.04
C LEU A 14 36.70 -16.48 -2.37
N ALA A 15 37.34 -15.52 -3.01
CA ALA A 15 37.13 -14.11 -2.71
C ALA A 15 35.72 -13.74 -3.18
N ALA A 16 34.74 -13.85 -2.28
CA ALA A 16 33.45 -13.22 -2.46
C ALA A 16 33.65 -11.70 -2.29
N GLY A 17 33.86 -11.00 -3.40
CA GLY A 17 33.63 -9.55 -3.41
C GLY A 17 32.18 -9.28 -2.99
N PRO A 18 31.88 -8.14 -2.33
CA PRO A 18 30.52 -7.81 -2.01
C PRO A 18 29.75 -7.70 -3.34
N LEU A 19 28.84 -8.64 -3.57
CA LEU A 19 27.79 -8.48 -4.57
C LEU A 19 27.03 -7.23 -4.13
N LEU A 20 27.26 -6.10 -4.80
CA LEU A 20 26.37 -4.96 -4.70
C LEU A 20 25.01 -5.49 -5.14
N ALA A 21 24.06 -5.55 -4.20
CA ALA A 21 22.69 -5.95 -4.52
C ALA A 21 22.19 -5.04 -5.65
N ALA A 22 21.53 -5.65 -6.65
CA ALA A 22 20.90 -4.88 -7.70
C ALA A 22 19.87 -3.91 -7.09
N PRO A 23 19.69 -2.71 -7.67
CA PRO A 23 18.64 -1.80 -7.22
C PRO A 23 17.27 -2.45 -7.43
N TYR A 24 16.35 -2.16 -6.50
CA TYR A 24 14.93 -2.39 -6.71
C TYR A 24 14.44 -1.44 -7.80
N GLU A 25 13.53 -1.91 -8.64
CA GLU A 25 12.91 -1.12 -9.71
C GLU A 25 11.56 -0.50 -9.27
N GLY A 26 11.12 -0.78 -8.06
CA GLY A 26 9.91 -0.24 -7.48
C GLY A 26 9.63 -0.74 -6.07
N TYR A 27 8.63 -0.15 -5.44
CA TYR A 27 8.22 -0.53 -4.09
C TYR A 27 7.49 -1.87 -4.06
N ASP A 28 6.83 -2.29 -5.13
CA ASP A 28 6.11 -3.57 -5.19
C ASP A 28 7.04 -4.77 -5.03
N GLU A 29 8.16 -4.78 -5.76
CA GLU A 29 9.19 -5.82 -5.64
C GLU A 29 9.80 -5.82 -4.23
N PHE A 30 10.09 -4.62 -3.71
CA PHE A 30 10.62 -4.47 -2.36
C PHE A 30 9.66 -5.04 -1.31
N TYR A 31 8.38 -4.66 -1.36
CA TYR A 31 7.36 -5.12 -0.42
C TYR A 31 7.10 -6.62 -0.51
N ALA A 32 7.06 -7.19 -1.72
CA ALA A 32 6.95 -8.63 -1.91
C ALA A 32 8.16 -9.37 -1.28
N GLY A 33 9.36 -8.80 -1.39
CA GLY A 33 10.59 -9.36 -0.83
C GLY A 33 10.65 -9.39 0.71
N LEU A 34 9.87 -8.55 1.40
CA LEU A 34 9.81 -8.54 2.87
C LEU A 34 9.01 -9.71 3.47
N GLY A 35 8.16 -10.33 2.65
CA GLY A 35 7.28 -11.44 3.02
C GLY A 35 6.24 -11.11 4.09
N ARG A 36 5.38 -12.09 4.37
CA ARG A 36 4.23 -11.99 5.29
C ARG A 36 3.25 -10.87 4.93
N ASN A 37 3.14 -10.52 3.64
CA ASN A 37 2.17 -9.54 3.16
C ASN A 37 0.76 -10.01 3.54
N LEU A 38 -0.03 -9.13 4.13
CA LEU A 38 -1.40 -9.40 4.53
C LEU A 38 -2.32 -9.52 3.31
N PHE A 39 -2.04 -8.74 2.27
CA PHE A 39 -2.83 -8.69 1.05
C PHE A 39 -1.99 -9.17 -0.14
N PRO A 40 -1.87 -10.50 -0.35
CA PRO A 40 -1.12 -11.04 -1.48
C PRO A 40 -1.92 -10.96 -2.79
N GLY A 41 -1.21 -11.09 -3.91
CA GLY A 41 -1.82 -11.23 -5.24
C GLY A 41 -2.17 -9.92 -5.92
N GLU A 42 -3.05 -10.01 -6.93
CA GLU A 42 -3.51 -8.87 -7.71
C GLU A 42 -4.79 -8.29 -7.09
N GLY A 43 -4.88 -6.97 -7.05
CA GLY A 43 -6.07 -6.27 -6.59
C GLY A 43 -7.18 -6.25 -7.63
N LEU A 44 -8.41 -5.98 -7.18
CA LEU A 44 -9.56 -5.71 -8.01
C LEU A 44 -9.71 -4.19 -8.20
N GLU A 45 -9.52 -3.71 -9.43
CA GLU A 45 -9.78 -2.31 -9.76
C GLU A 45 -11.30 -2.04 -9.71
N LEU A 46 -11.69 -1.09 -8.86
CA LEU A 46 -13.06 -0.61 -8.75
C LEU A 46 -13.37 0.33 -9.92
N GLN A 47 -14.65 0.40 -10.29
CA GLN A 47 -15.13 1.27 -11.34
C GLN A 47 -15.83 2.48 -10.74
N GLN A 48 -15.55 3.66 -11.30
CA GLN A 48 -16.28 4.85 -10.92
C GLN A 48 -17.67 4.86 -11.57
N ALA A 49 -18.73 4.95 -10.78
CA ALA A 49 -20.10 5.11 -11.23
C ALA A 49 -20.66 6.44 -10.71
N CYS A 50 -21.40 7.16 -11.53
CA CYS A 50 -21.95 8.46 -11.18
C CYS A 50 -23.45 8.55 -11.48
N THR A 51 -24.18 9.33 -10.70
CA THR A 51 -25.54 9.75 -11.04
C THR A 51 -25.53 11.00 -11.94
N ASP A 52 -26.58 11.18 -12.74
CA ASP A 52 -26.68 12.32 -13.66
C ASP A 52 -27.09 13.63 -12.94
N GLU A 53 -28.18 13.62 -12.16
CA GLU A 53 -28.68 14.80 -11.43
C GLU A 53 -29.44 14.43 -10.14
N PRO A 54 -29.02 14.95 -8.95
CA PRO A 54 -27.73 15.59 -8.70
C PRO A 54 -26.58 14.62 -8.96
N ARG A 55 -25.42 15.14 -9.38
CA ARG A 55 -24.23 14.32 -9.65
C ARG A 55 -23.62 13.82 -8.34
N HIS A 56 -23.56 12.50 -8.19
CA HIS A 56 -22.88 11.80 -7.12
C HIS A 56 -22.05 10.69 -7.73
N CYS A 57 -20.73 10.76 -7.57
CA CYS A 57 -19.82 9.71 -8.02
C CYS A 57 -19.38 8.84 -6.84
N LEU A 58 -19.12 7.56 -7.11
CA LEU A 58 -18.57 6.60 -6.16
C LEU A 58 -17.73 5.55 -6.89
N TRP A 59 -16.90 4.81 -6.15
CA TRP A 59 -16.11 3.69 -6.67
C TRP A 59 -16.73 2.38 -6.19
N THR A 60 -17.02 1.46 -7.12
CA THR A 60 -17.72 0.20 -6.81
C THR A 60 -17.26 -0.96 -7.69
N ASN A 61 -17.44 -2.19 -7.20
CA ASN A 61 -17.29 -3.40 -8.01
C ASN A 61 -18.63 -3.95 -8.55
N ALA A 62 -19.76 -3.33 -8.20
CA ALA A 62 -21.09 -3.76 -8.61
C ALA A 62 -22.09 -2.59 -8.67
N LEU A 63 -22.80 -2.47 -9.80
CA LEU A 63 -23.78 -1.40 -10.00
C LEU A 63 -25.03 -1.56 -9.13
N GLY A 64 -25.46 -2.80 -8.81
CA GLY A 64 -26.66 -3.02 -8.01
C GLY A 64 -26.58 -2.37 -6.63
N VAL A 65 -25.41 -2.49 -5.98
CA VAL A 65 -25.14 -1.93 -4.66
C VAL A 65 -25.02 -0.41 -4.70
N ALA A 66 -24.48 0.13 -5.80
CA ALA A 66 -24.46 1.58 -6.02
C ALA A 66 -25.90 2.11 -6.18
N ALA A 67 -26.72 1.44 -6.98
CA ALA A 67 -28.11 1.81 -7.23
C ALA A 67 -28.98 1.80 -5.97
N GLU A 68 -28.72 0.92 -5.01
CA GLU A 68 -29.40 0.93 -3.70
C GLU A 68 -29.17 2.24 -2.91
N ARG A 69 -28.05 2.93 -3.14
CA ARG A 69 -27.71 4.18 -2.42
C ARG A 69 -28.48 5.38 -2.97
N TYR A 70 -28.76 5.38 -4.27
CA TYR A 70 -29.56 6.39 -4.95
C TYR A 70 -30.60 5.70 -5.86
N PRO A 71 -31.70 5.17 -5.29
CA PRO A 71 -32.62 4.28 -6.00
C PRO A 71 -33.42 4.97 -7.10
N ASP A 72 -33.62 6.29 -7.00
CA ASP A 72 -34.37 7.09 -7.96
C ASP A 72 -33.46 7.80 -8.99
N ALA A 73 -32.15 7.57 -8.94
CA ALA A 73 -31.19 8.25 -9.80
C ALA A 73 -30.91 7.48 -11.11
N LEU A 74 -30.66 8.24 -12.18
CA LEU A 74 -30.10 7.70 -13.41
C LEU A 74 -28.58 7.59 -13.26
N TRP A 75 -28.05 6.38 -13.54
CA TRP A 75 -26.65 6.05 -13.39
C TRP A 75 -25.92 6.03 -14.72
N SER A 76 -24.75 6.67 -14.74
CA SER A 76 -23.71 6.54 -15.74
C SER A 76 -22.56 5.73 -15.15
N ALA A 77 -22.28 4.56 -15.73
CA ALA A 77 -21.23 3.66 -15.28
C ALA A 77 -20.48 3.06 -16.48
N PRO A 78 -19.19 2.69 -16.32
CA PRO A 78 -18.45 1.95 -17.32
C PRO A 78 -19.19 0.67 -17.73
N GLY A 79 -19.25 0.39 -19.04
CA GLY A 79 -20.03 -0.73 -19.57
C GLY A 79 -19.59 -2.13 -19.10
N ALA A 80 -18.44 -2.25 -18.45
CA ALA A 80 -17.96 -3.49 -17.83
C ALA A 80 -18.49 -3.73 -16.40
N LEU A 81 -19.13 -2.74 -15.77
CA LEU A 81 -19.62 -2.85 -14.40
C LEU A 81 -20.90 -3.71 -14.36
N GLY A 82 -20.78 -4.93 -13.84
CA GLY A 82 -21.90 -5.84 -13.63
C GLY A 82 -22.84 -5.38 -12.51
N SER A 83 -24.05 -5.95 -12.47
CA SER A 83 -25.03 -5.68 -11.41
C SER A 83 -24.63 -6.26 -10.05
N GLU A 84 -23.90 -7.37 -10.06
CA GLU A 84 -23.45 -8.10 -8.85
C GLU A 84 -21.92 -8.03 -8.73
N ALA A 85 -21.42 -8.23 -7.50
CA ALA A 85 -19.99 -8.28 -7.25
C ALA A 85 -19.36 -9.52 -7.90
N PRO A 86 -18.09 -9.44 -8.35
CA PRO A 86 -17.37 -10.61 -8.87
C PRO A 86 -17.37 -11.78 -7.89
N ALA A 87 -17.41 -13.01 -8.42
CA ALA A 87 -17.40 -14.21 -7.58
C ALA A 87 -16.21 -14.21 -6.60
N GLY A 88 -16.50 -14.44 -5.32
CA GLY A 88 -15.49 -14.44 -4.25
C GLY A 88 -15.15 -13.05 -3.70
N TRP A 89 -15.77 -11.97 -4.20
CA TRP A 89 -15.62 -10.63 -3.65
C TRP A 89 -16.90 -10.17 -2.94
N PRO A 90 -16.79 -9.47 -1.79
CA PRO A 90 -17.93 -8.76 -1.25
C PRO A 90 -18.32 -7.60 -2.18
N ALA A 91 -19.58 -7.16 -2.08
CA ALA A 91 -20.00 -5.86 -2.59
C ALA A 91 -19.20 -4.73 -1.93
N LEU A 92 -18.56 -3.88 -2.73
CA LEU A 92 -17.74 -2.75 -2.27
C LEU A 92 -18.25 -1.45 -2.85
N VAL A 93 -18.44 -0.44 -2.01
CA VAL A 93 -18.79 0.93 -2.44
C VAL A 93 -17.99 1.93 -1.61
N PHE A 94 -17.22 2.79 -2.27
CA PHE A 94 -16.52 3.91 -1.65
C PHE A 94 -17.03 5.23 -2.24
N ASP A 95 -17.69 6.04 -1.42
CA ASP A 95 -18.29 7.32 -1.84
C ASP A 95 -17.48 8.55 -1.43
N GLY A 96 -16.22 8.34 -1.05
CA GLY A 96 -15.32 9.41 -0.62
C GLY A 96 -15.46 9.79 0.85
N SER A 97 -16.55 9.42 1.52
CA SER A 97 -16.72 9.61 2.98
C SER A 97 -16.86 8.30 3.74
N THR A 98 -17.36 7.27 3.08
CA THR A 98 -17.65 5.97 3.66
C THR A 98 -17.22 4.85 2.73
N LEU A 99 -16.84 3.73 3.33
CA LEU A 99 -16.59 2.46 2.68
C LEU A 99 -17.66 1.46 3.13
N ALA A 100 -18.51 1.02 2.21
CA ALA A 100 -19.43 -0.08 2.44
C ALA A 100 -18.80 -1.41 2.00
N VAL A 101 -18.81 -2.41 2.88
CA VAL A 101 -18.32 -3.77 2.62
C VAL A 101 -19.44 -4.75 2.96
N ALA A 102 -19.98 -5.43 1.95
CA ALA A 102 -21.11 -6.35 2.10
C ALA A 102 -22.29 -5.74 2.90
N GLY A 103 -22.62 -4.47 2.62
CA GLY A 103 -23.69 -3.72 3.30
C GLY A 103 -23.31 -3.11 4.65
N ARG A 104 -22.14 -3.44 5.23
CA ARG A 104 -21.63 -2.76 6.43
C ARG A 104 -20.90 -1.49 6.04
N THR A 105 -21.38 -0.35 6.55
CA THR A 105 -20.77 0.96 6.30
C THR A 105 -19.72 1.30 7.35
N LEU A 106 -18.53 1.71 6.90
CA LEU A 106 -17.43 2.22 7.70
C LEU A 106 -17.17 3.68 7.31
N SER A 107 -17.13 4.58 8.28
CA SER A 107 -16.93 6.02 8.06
C SER A 107 -15.43 6.37 8.09
N LEU A 108 -14.97 7.21 7.15
CA LEU A 108 -13.62 7.76 7.21
C LEU A 108 -13.40 8.67 8.42
N ALA A 109 -14.45 9.39 8.84
CA ALA A 109 -14.37 10.27 10.00
C ALA A 109 -14.16 9.51 11.32
N ASP A 110 -14.63 8.25 11.38
CA ASP A 110 -14.48 7.36 12.53
C ASP A 110 -13.29 6.40 12.39
N ALA A 111 -12.52 6.51 11.30
CA ALA A 111 -11.39 5.63 11.06
C ALA A 111 -10.26 5.88 12.06
N VAL A 112 -9.53 4.82 12.40
CA VAL A 112 -8.29 4.91 13.16
C VAL A 112 -7.24 5.57 12.28
N ASN A 113 -6.89 6.82 12.59
CA ASN A 113 -5.90 7.56 11.83
C ASN A 113 -4.48 7.18 12.26
N LEU A 114 -3.79 6.42 11.42
CA LEU A 114 -2.38 6.07 11.60
C LEU A 114 -1.46 6.97 10.76
N ALA A 115 -2.03 7.85 9.94
CA ALA A 115 -1.30 8.81 9.11
C ALA A 115 -0.88 10.06 9.91
N PRO A 116 0.10 10.83 9.39
CA PRO A 116 0.40 12.16 9.89
C PRO A 116 -0.85 13.07 9.89
N ALA A 117 -0.96 13.93 10.92
CA ALA A 117 -2.15 14.75 11.14
C ALA A 117 -2.45 15.73 9.99
N ASP A 118 -1.43 16.15 9.25
CA ASP A 118 -1.51 17.08 8.12
C ASP A 118 -1.92 16.40 6.79
N TRP A 119 -1.96 15.07 6.72
CA TRP A 119 -2.39 14.36 5.52
C TRP A 119 -3.92 14.48 5.27
N GLY A 120 -4.71 14.67 6.32
CA GLY A 120 -6.17 14.81 6.19
C GLY A 120 -6.87 13.54 5.72
N GLY A 121 -6.26 12.36 5.83
CA GLY A 121 -6.80 11.11 5.28
C GLY A 121 -8.11 10.60 5.89
N THR A 122 -8.57 11.17 7.01
CA THR A 122 -9.91 10.93 7.59
C THR A 122 -10.95 11.95 7.15
N SER A 123 -10.55 12.97 6.38
CA SER A 123 -11.48 13.95 5.81
C SER A 123 -12.20 13.36 4.58
N PRO A 124 -13.43 13.80 4.30
CA PRO A 124 -14.12 13.47 3.06
C PRO A 124 -13.25 13.74 1.84
N GLN A 125 -13.18 12.76 0.95
CA GLN A 125 -12.50 12.81 -0.33
C GLN A 125 -13.55 12.99 -1.43
N ASP A 126 -13.23 13.76 -2.46
CA ASP A 126 -14.05 13.80 -3.67
C ASP A 126 -13.76 12.55 -4.51
N PRO A 127 -14.72 11.66 -4.77
CA PRO A 127 -14.51 10.47 -5.60
C PRO A 127 -14.00 10.78 -7.01
N GLU A 128 -14.31 11.96 -7.56
CA GLU A 128 -13.84 12.41 -8.88
C GLU A 128 -12.37 12.86 -8.86
N SER A 129 -11.81 13.15 -7.69
CA SER A 129 -10.38 13.50 -7.53
C SER A 129 -9.45 12.29 -7.61
N LEU A 130 -10.01 11.06 -7.61
CA LEU A 130 -9.25 9.82 -7.71
C LEU A 130 -9.08 9.41 -9.18
N ALA A 131 -7.86 8.99 -9.53
CA ALA A 131 -7.53 8.43 -10.82
C ALA A 131 -7.93 6.96 -10.90
N SER A 132 -7.72 6.22 -9.81
CA SER A 132 -8.10 4.81 -9.68
C SER A 132 -8.26 4.44 -8.20
N VAL A 133 -9.09 3.44 -7.97
CA VAL A 133 -9.26 2.79 -6.68
C VAL A 133 -9.15 1.30 -6.89
N THR A 134 -8.22 0.67 -6.20
CA THR A 134 -8.04 -0.78 -6.26
C THR A 134 -8.31 -1.36 -4.89
N ALA A 135 -8.92 -2.53 -4.84
CA ALA A 135 -9.22 -3.26 -3.62
C ALA A 135 -8.40 -4.55 -3.55
N TRP A 136 -7.93 -4.90 -2.37
CA TRP A 136 -7.27 -6.17 -2.07
C TRP A 136 -8.01 -6.83 -0.92
N GLN A 137 -8.06 -8.15 -0.90
CA GLN A 137 -8.72 -8.89 0.17
C GLN A 137 -7.91 -10.11 0.61
N GLN A 138 -8.06 -10.46 1.89
CA GLN A 138 -7.57 -11.70 2.47
C GLN A 138 -8.54 -12.15 3.56
N GLY A 139 -9.35 -13.19 3.27
CA GLY A 139 -10.41 -13.60 4.17
C GLY A 139 -11.45 -12.49 4.35
N THR A 140 -11.62 -11.99 5.57
CA THR A 140 -12.52 -10.86 5.89
C THR A 140 -11.82 -9.50 5.91
N ASP A 141 -10.50 -9.48 5.80
CA ASP A 141 -9.72 -8.25 5.77
C ASP A 141 -9.74 -7.68 4.36
N LEU A 142 -9.79 -6.35 4.27
CA LEU A 142 -9.83 -5.61 3.02
C LEU A 142 -8.82 -4.46 3.07
N CYS A 143 -8.23 -4.13 1.94
CA CYS A 143 -7.43 -2.93 1.79
C CYS A 143 -7.80 -2.20 0.50
N LEU A 144 -7.84 -0.87 0.53
CA LEU A 144 -8.04 -0.03 -0.65
C LEU A 144 -6.81 0.84 -0.84
N GLU A 145 -6.29 0.89 -2.07
CA GLU A 145 -5.36 1.91 -2.52
C GLU A 145 -6.14 2.92 -3.36
N LEU A 146 -5.99 4.18 -2.99
CA LEU A 146 -6.61 5.35 -3.61
C LEU A 146 -5.50 6.13 -4.29
N HIS A 147 -5.49 6.13 -5.62
CA HIS A 147 -4.56 6.94 -6.40
C HIS A 147 -5.24 8.22 -6.82
N TYR A 148 -4.62 9.36 -6.54
CA TYR A 148 -5.18 10.68 -6.84
C TYR A 148 -4.79 11.15 -8.24
N ASN A 149 -5.68 11.92 -8.86
CA ASN A 149 -5.36 12.67 -10.07
C ASN A 149 -4.26 13.70 -9.73
N GLY A 150 -3.03 13.46 -10.18
CA GLY A 150 -1.89 14.29 -9.84
C GLY A 150 -0.63 13.96 -10.62
N SER A 151 0.33 14.88 -10.61
CA SER A 151 1.62 14.71 -11.28
C SER A 151 2.78 15.03 -10.33
N GLY A 152 4.00 14.68 -10.74
CA GLY A 152 5.21 14.96 -9.96
C GLY A 152 5.21 14.25 -8.61
N ARG A 153 5.40 15.00 -7.52
CA ARG A 153 5.50 14.45 -6.16
C ARG A 153 4.22 13.75 -5.70
N MET A 154 3.04 14.16 -6.18
CA MET A 154 1.76 13.57 -5.79
C MET A 154 1.68 12.07 -6.10
N THR A 155 2.35 11.61 -7.16
CA THR A 155 2.38 10.18 -7.53
C THR A 155 2.99 9.28 -6.47
N ARG A 156 3.75 9.86 -5.53
CA ARG A 156 4.43 9.16 -4.43
C ARG A 156 3.50 8.97 -3.22
N TYR A 157 2.34 9.60 -3.24
CA TYR A 157 1.37 9.60 -2.15
C TYR A 157 0.13 8.86 -2.63
N SER A 158 -0.22 7.79 -1.94
CA SER A 158 -1.47 7.07 -2.16
C SER A 158 -2.26 7.04 -0.86
N GLY A 159 -3.57 7.18 -0.95
CA GLY A 159 -4.44 6.90 0.20
C GLY A 159 -4.49 5.39 0.38
N VAL A 160 -4.19 4.87 1.57
CA VAL A 160 -4.34 3.44 1.84
C VAL A 160 -5.26 3.26 3.03
N LEU A 161 -6.35 2.52 2.80
CA LEU A 161 -7.35 2.20 3.80
C LEU A 161 -7.28 0.71 4.13
N VAL A 162 -7.28 0.34 5.41
CA VAL A 162 -7.28 -1.08 5.84
C VAL A 162 -8.48 -1.35 6.72
N VAL A 163 -9.31 -2.32 6.32
CA VAL A 163 -10.38 -2.89 7.13
C VAL A 163 -9.85 -4.17 7.77
N ARG A 164 -9.75 -4.18 9.11
CA ARG A 164 -9.34 -5.34 9.88
C ARG A 164 -10.01 -5.34 11.24
N ASP A 165 -10.47 -6.51 11.67
CA ASP A 165 -11.23 -6.69 12.91
C ASP A 165 -12.41 -5.70 13.05
N GLY A 166 -13.09 -5.44 11.93
CA GLY A 166 -14.22 -4.52 11.89
C GLY A 166 -13.89 -3.03 11.84
N ASN A 167 -12.62 -2.64 12.05
CA ASN A 167 -12.20 -1.25 12.09
C ASN A 167 -11.60 -0.81 10.76
N LEU A 168 -11.89 0.43 10.36
CA LEU A 168 -11.24 1.11 9.24
C LEU A 168 -10.02 1.88 9.74
N HIS A 169 -8.88 1.71 9.07
CA HIS A 169 -7.64 2.39 9.39
C HIS A 169 -7.18 3.19 8.17
N VAL A 170 -6.63 4.37 8.41
CA VAL A 170 -5.97 5.20 7.38
C VAL A 170 -4.47 5.13 7.60
N LEU A 171 -3.71 4.72 6.59
CA LEU A 171 -2.25 4.59 6.71
C LEU A 171 -1.51 5.87 6.30
N PRO A 172 -0.26 6.07 6.76
CA PRO A 172 0.64 7.09 6.20
C PRO A 172 0.74 6.95 4.67
N PRO A 173 0.81 8.04 3.90
CA PRO A 173 0.61 7.99 2.45
C PRO A 173 1.87 7.76 1.61
N LEU A 174 3.05 8.10 2.14
CA LEU A 174 4.28 8.16 1.35
C LEU A 174 4.77 6.75 0.98
N PHE A 175 4.71 6.44 -0.31
CA PHE A 175 4.97 5.13 -0.91
C PHE A 175 4.13 3.99 -0.30
N ALA A 176 3.00 4.32 0.30
CA ALA A 176 2.12 3.33 0.88
C ALA A 176 1.39 2.53 -0.18
N ALA A 177 1.20 1.25 0.12
CA ALA A 177 0.49 0.29 -0.71
C ALA A 177 -0.12 -0.79 0.21
N CYS A 178 -1.22 -1.41 -0.22
CA CYS A 178 -1.76 -2.64 0.36
C CYS A 178 -0.72 -3.76 0.34
N GLY A 179 0.10 -3.82 -0.70
CA GLY A 179 1.25 -4.73 -0.77
C GLY A 179 2.26 -4.53 0.36
N ALA A 180 2.34 -3.32 0.95
CA ALA A 180 3.23 -3.02 2.07
C ALA A 180 2.67 -3.44 3.44
N VAL A 181 1.40 -3.80 3.54
CA VAL A 181 0.79 -4.20 4.81
C VAL A 181 1.18 -5.64 5.12
N ARG A 182 1.67 -5.91 6.32
CA ARG A 182 2.16 -7.23 6.74
C ARG A 182 1.37 -7.78 7.93
N GLU A 183 1.17 -9.09 7.96
CA GLU A 183 0.48 -9.80 9.02
C GLU A 183 1.21 -9.65 10.37
N GLY A 184 0.47 -9.25 11.41
CA GLY A 184 0.99 -9.06 12.77
C GLY A 184 0.48 -10.05 13.81
N GLY A 185 -0.49 -10.90 13.46
CA GLY A 185 -1.22 -11.79 14.37
C GLY A 185 -2.23 -11.06 15.24
N ASN A 186 -3.24 -11.79 15.74
CA ASN A 186 -4.23 -11.29 16.72
C ASN A 186 -4.91 -9.96 16.33
N GLY A 187 -5.33 -9.82 15.07
CA GLY A 187 -5.96 -8.59 14.58
C GLY A 187 -5.00 -7.43 14.32
N VAL A 188 -3.72 -7.55 14.68
CA VAL A 188 -2.69 -6.53 14.42
C VAL A 188 -2.10 -6.72 13.03
N PHE A 189 -1.72 -5.62 12.41
CA PHE A 189 -0.92 -5.60 11.19
C PHE A 189 0.26 -4.63 11.33
N PHE A 190 1.26 -4.79 10.47
CA PHE A 190 2.35 -3.84 10.32
C PHE A 190 2.17 -3.03 9.05
N TYR A 191 2.56 -1.76 9.08
CA TYR A 191 2.48 -0.85 7.95
C TYR A 191 3.73 0.04 7.88
N PRO A 192 4.14 0.51 6.69
CA PRO A 192 5.26 1.43 6.58
C PRO A 192 4.88 2.84 7.03
N ASP A 193 5.70 3.43 7.89
CA ASP A 193 5.74 4.87 8.15
C ASP A 193 7.02 5.42 7.50
N THR A 194 6.86 6.06 6.34
CA THR A 194 7.96 6.47 5.47
C THR A 194 8.22 7.96 5.60
N ARG A 195 9.50 8.33 5.76
CA ARG A 195 9.97 9.73 5.71
C ARG A 195 11.18 9.87 4.80
N TYR A 196 11.29 11.02 4.14
CA TYR A 196 12.51 11.34 3.39
C TYR A 196 13.72 11.46 4.31
N LEU A 197 14.87 11.00 3.84
CA LEU A 197 16.15 11.25 4.49
C LEU A 197 16.56 12.71 4.27
N GLU A 198 17.17 13.31 5.27
CA GLU A 198 17.83 14.60 5.13
C GLU A 198 19.18 14.43 4.43
N GLY A 199 19.52 15.36 3.55
CA GLY A 199 20.77 15.34 2.80
C GLY A 199 21.09 16.68 2.14
N PRO A 200 22.31 16.83 1.58
CA PRO A 200 22.67 18.03 0.85
C PRO A 200 21.91 18.11 -0.48
N GLY A 201 21.28 19.25 -0.77
CA GLY A 201 20.59 19.53 -2.03
C GLY A 201 19.06 19.54 -1.92
N ASP A 202 18.39 19.82 -3.04
CA ASP A 202 16.93 20.01 -3.10
C ASP A 202 16.14 18.71 -3.23
N LEU A 203 16.82 17.61 -3.62
CA LEU A 203 16.23 16.28 -3.78
C LEU A 203 16.64 15.39 -2.61
N PRO A 204 15.68 14.69 -1.98
CA PRO A 204 16.00 13.77 -0.89
C PRO A 204 16.87 12.62 -1.44
N PRO A 205 17.93 12.21 -0.74
CA PRO A 205 18.81 11.12 -1.17
C PRO A 205 18.18 9.73 -1.00
N GLY A 206 17.03 9.64 -0.34
CA GLY A 206 16.37 8.37 -0.02
C GLY A 206 15.23 8.55 0.97
N VAL A 207 14.78 7.43 1.52
CA VAL A 207 13.79 7.36 2.60
C VAL A 207 14.24 6.47 3.74
N GLN A 208 13.77 6.78 4.93
CA GLN A 208 13.67 5.82 6.03
C GLN A 208 12.24 5.33 6.12
N MET A 209 12.07 4.02 6.18
CA MET A 209 10.80 3.35 6.32
C MET A 209 10.79 2.56 7.62
N ASP A 210 10.01 3.00 8.58
CA ASP A 210 9.83 2.33 9.86
C ASP A 210 8.54 1.52 9.79
N TYR A 211 8.60 0.19 9.86
CA TYR A 211 7.38 -0.61 9.96
C TYR A 211 6.80 -0.45 11.35
N ARG A 212 5.60 0.11 11.47
CA ARG A 212 4.88 0.35 12.72
C ARG A 212 3.80 -0.70 12.91
N ARG A 213 3.35 -0.91 14.16
CA ARG A 213 2.21 -1.79 14.46
C ARG A 213 0.93 -0.98 14.56
N SER A 214 -0.18 -1.54 14.09
CA SER A 214 -1.51 -0.90 14.14
C SER A 214 -2.04 -0.71 15.57
N ASP A 215 -1.54 -1.47 16.55
CA ASP A 215 -1.88 -1.34 17.97
C ASP A 215 -1.08 -0.24 18.70
N GLY A 216 -0.21 0.47 18.00
CA GLY A 216 0.66 1.50 18.57
C GLY A 216 1.84 0.97 19.38
N ALA A 217 1.99 -0.35 19.52
CA ALA A 217 3.16 -0.93 20.17
C ALA A 217 4.43 -0.71 19.33
N ALA A 218 5.58 -0.75 20.00
CA ALA A 218 6.87 -0.55 19.33
C ALA A 218 7.10 -1.61 18.24
N SER A 219 7.56 -1.16 17.08
CA SER A 219 8.04 -2.02 16.01
C SER A 219 9.37 -1.50 15.51
N ALA A 220 10.26 -2.42 15.12
CA ALA A 220 11.69 -2.18 15.01
C ALA A 220 12.29 -2.59 13.65
N GLU A 221 11.48 -3.05 12.70
CA GLU A 221 11.96 -3.23 11.33
C GLU A 221 12.04 -1.87 10.64
N THR A 222 13.25 -1.33 10.57
CA THR A 222 13.57 -0.09 9.88
C THR A 222 14.39 -0.41 8.63
N TYR A 223 13.95 0.13 7.50
CA TYR A 223 14.68 0.06 6.24
C TYR A 223 15.14 1.46 5.86
N ARG A 224 16.44 1.59 5.59
CA ARG A 224 17.01 2.80 5.01
C ARG A 224 17.20 2.54 3.52
N LEU A 225 16.46 3.26 2.68
CA LEU A 225 16.47 3.09 1.24
C LEU A 225 17.15 4.31 0.63
N ARG A 226 18.27 4.12 -0.07
CA ARG A 226 18.93 5.19 -0.81
C ARG A 226 18.49 5.15 -2.26
N PHE A 227 18.05 6.28 -2.78
CA PHE A 227 17.72 6.39 -4.20
C PHE A 227 19.00 6.21 -5.03
N SER A 228 18.94 5.31 -5.99
CA SER A 228 20.03 5.06 -6.94
C SER A 228 20.12 6.18 -7.97
N GLU A 229 19.00 6.84 -8.23
CA GLU A 229 18.82 7.98 -9.13
C GLU A 229 18.08 9.09 -8.35
N PRO A 230 18.69 10.27 -8.10
CA PRO A 230 18.08 11.30 -7.26
C PRO A 230 16.71 11.82 -7.75
N ASP A 231 16.47 11.77 -9.06
CA ASP A 231 15.23 12.20 -9.72
C ASP A 231 14.17 11.09 -9.82
N ASN A 232 14.57 9.84 -9.60
CA ASN A 232 13.70 8.67 -9.68
C ASN A 232 13.63 7.93 -8.32
N PRO A 233 12.68 8.30 -7.44
CA PRO A 233 12.58 7.73 -6.11
C PRO A 233 12.07 6.28 -6.08
N TYR A 234 11.73 5.70 -7.24
CA TYR A 234 11.29 4.31 -7.35
C TYR A 234 12.46 3.34 -7.53
N ARG A 235 13.65 3.84 -7.89
CA ARG A 235 14.87 3.02 -8.00
C ARG A 235 15.77 3.24 -6.80
N PHE A 236 15.98 2.20 -6.00
CA PHE A 236 16.71 2.33 -4.75
C PHE A 236 17.46 1.06 -4.34
N VAL A 237 18.39 1.22 -3.41
CA VAL A 237 19.07 0.12 -2.72
C VAL A 237 18.84 0.22 -1.22
N ILE A 238 18.81 -0.93 -0.55
CA ILE A 238 18.76 -0.98 0.92
C ILE A 238 20.17 -0.67 1.44
N GLU A 239 20.27 0.31 2.34
CA GLU A 239 21.49 0.58 3.08
C GLU A 239 21.53 -0.23 4.38
N PRO A 240 22.72 -0.71 4.81
CA PRO A 240 22.88 -1.25 6.14
C PRO A 240 22.45 -0.21 7.18
N ALA A 241 21.78 -0.66 8.24
CA ALA A 241 21.49 0.21 9.38
C ALA A 241 22.80 0.85 9.88
N PRO A 242 22.82 2.17 10.18
CA PRO A 242 23.99 2.79 10.78
C PRO A 242 24.33 2.04 12.08
N ARG A 243 25.59 1.63 12.20
CA ARG A 243 26.12 0.95 13.39
C ARG A 243 26.25 1.91 14.56
#